data_AF-A0A3C0Z1L4-F1
#
_entry.id   AF-A0A3C0Z1L4-F1
#
_cell.length_a   1.000
_cell.length_b   1.000
_cell.length_c   1.000
_cell.angle_alpha   90.00
_cell.angle_beta   90.00
_cell.angle_gamma   90.00
#
_symmetry.space_group_name_H-M   'P 1'
#
loop_
_entity.id
_entity.type
_entity.pdbx_description
1 polymer ?
#
loop_
_entity_poly.entity_id
_entity_poly.type
_entity_poly.pdbx_seq_one_letter_code
_entity_poly.pdbx_strand_id
1 'polypeptide(L)'
;GYGHPDHIAINRHTVAAFHASGDASSFEGKGEPWSPGRLYYVVFPKSIFSRLREALIAHGEDASDFDRFEESGLGWDDDKVHATIDVTGVIDEKWKALNSHKTQFGADSPFNRIPVEATKALMSREHLVQVHPEPPNGVAYTDVFEGL
;
A
#
# COMPACT_ATOMS: atom_id res chain seq x y z
N GLY A 1 -2.59 -5.17 5.43
CA GLY A 1 -2.24 -4.13 6.42
C GLY A 1 -1.69 -4.76 7.69
N TYR A 2 -1.37 -3.98 8.73
CA TYR A 2 -0.74 -4.45 9.97
C TYR A 2 -1.74 -4.91 11.07
N GLY A 3 -3.02 -5.10 10.72
CA GLY A 3 -4.02 -5.65 11.64
C GLY A 3 -4.77 -4.62 12.49
N HIS A 4 -4.63 -3.32 12.24
CA HIS A 4 -5.45 -2.30 12.91
C HIS A 4 -6.95 -2.60 12.71
N PRO A 5 -7.80 -2.55 13.76
CA PRO A 5 -9.22 -2.84 13.64
C PRO A 5 -9.93 -2.00 12.57
N ASP A 6 -9.61 -0.71 12.49
CA ASP A 6 -10.20 0.17 11.47
C ASP A 6 -9.75 -0.19 10.05
N HIS A 7 -8.53 -0.70 9.86
CA HIS A 7 -8.08 -1.16 8.55
C HIS A 7 -8.80 -2.45 8.11
N ILE A 8 -9.17 -3.31 9.06
CA ILE A 8 -9.99 -4.49 8.80
C ILE A 8 -11.42 -4.06 8.47
N ALA A 9 -11.98 -3.12 9.23
CA ALA A 9 -13.33 -2.60 9.02
C ALA A 9 -13.46 -1.91 7.66
N ILE A 10 -12.55 -0.99 7.32
CA ILE A 10 -12.59 -0.28 6.04
C ILE A 10 -12.44 -1.24 4.87
N ASN A 11 -11.55 -2.24 4.96
CA ASN A 11 -11.43 -3.27 3.92
C ASN A 11 -12.76 -3.99 3.69
N ARG A 12 -13.41 -4.48 4.75
CA ARG A 12 -14.70 -5.17 4.65
C ARG A 12 -15.78 -4.29 4.03
N HIS A 13 -15.89 -3.05 4.48
CA HIS A 13 -16.90 -2.11 3.97
C HIS A 13 -16.63 -1.69 2.53
N THR A 14 -15.37 -1.45 2.14
CA THR A 14 -14.99 -1.12 0.76
C THR A 14 -15.27 -2.29 -0.19
N VAL A 15 -14.97 -3.53 0.20
CA VAL A 15 -15.27 -4.72 -0.63
C VAL A 15 -16.78 -4.89 -0.81
N ALA A 16 -17.57 -4.74 0.27
CA ALA A 16 -19.02 -4.81 0.18
C ALA A 16 -19.59 -3.70 -0.73
N ALA A 17 -19.10 -2.46 -0.58
CA ALA A 17 -19.51 -1.33 -1.41
C ALA A 17 -19.14 -1.53 -2.88
N PHE A 18 -17.95 -2.07 -3.19
CA PHE A 18 -17.52 -2.38 -4.54
C PHE A 18 -18.54 -3.28 -5.25
N HIS A 19 -18.96 -4.38 -4.61
CA HIS A 19 -19.92 -5.30 -5.20
C HIS A 19 -21.35 -4.75 -5.25
N ALA A 20 -21.78 -3.98 -4.24
CA ALA A 20 -23.13 -3.44 -4.18
C ALA A 20 -23.35 -2.20 -5.07
N SER A 21 -22.29 -1.45 -5.40
CA SER A 21 -22.40 -0.18 -6.14
C SER A 21 -22.99 -0.31 -7.55
N GLY A 22 -22.87 -1.48 -8.18
CA GLY A 22 -23.46 -1.79 -9.48
C GLY A 22 -24.92 -2.26 -9.43
N ASP A 23 -25.46 -2.53 -8.24
CA ASP A 23 -26.82 -3.02 -8.05
C ASP A 23 -27.80 -1.85 -7.79
N ALA A 24 -28.69 -1.62 -8.76
CA ALA A 24 -29.72 -0.59 -8.70
C ALA A 24 -30.68 -0.74 -7.51
N SER A 25 -30.82 -1.94 -6.94
CA SER A 25 -31.72 -2.21 -5.82
C SER A 25 -31.08 -2.02 -4.44
N SER A 26 -29.75 -2.03 -4.34
CA SER A 26 -29.03 -1.99 -3.05
C SER A 26 -29.08 -0.62 -2.37
N PHE A 27 -29.14 0.48 -3.13
CA PHE A 27 -29.14 1.85 -2.60
C PHE A 27 -30.05 2.80 -3.42
N GLU A 28 -31.32 2.42 -3.58
CA GLU A 28 -32.30 3.19 -4.35
C GLU A 28 -32.34 4.68 -3.93
N GLY A 29 -32.29 5.57 -4.91
CA GLY A 29 -32.33 7.02 -4.70
C GLY A 29 -31.04 7.64 -4.14
N LYS A 30 -29.91 6.92 -4.13
CA LYS A 30 -28.60 7.42 -3.67
C LYS A 30 -27.60 7.72 -4.77
N GLY A 31 -28.03 7.69 -6.04
CA GLY A 31 -27.22 7.95 -7.21
C GLY A 31 -27.46 6.90 -8.29
N GLU A 32 -26.84 7.11 -9.45
CA GLU A 32 -26.86 6.12 -10.53
C GLU A 32 -25.94 4.95 -10.18
N PRO A 33 -26.36 3.69 -10.42
CA PRO A 33 -25.52 2.52 -10.21
C PRO A 33 -24.28 2.56 -11.09
N TRP A 34 -23.15 2.11 -10.54
CA TRP A 34 -21.88 2.01 -11.24
C TRP A 34 -21.15 0.75 -10.82
N SER A 35 -20.75 -0.08 -11.78
CA SER A 35 -19.99 -1.31 -11.53
C SER A 35 -18.49 -1.05 -11.76
N PRO A 36 -17.67 -0.93 -10.70
CA PRO A 36 -16.25 -0.69 -10.88
C PRO A 36 -15.56 -1.93 -11.48
N GLY A 37 -14.66 -1.72 -12.44
CA GLY A 37 -14.08 -2.81 -13.22
C GLY A 37 -13.00 -3.64 -12.51
N ARG A 38 -12.26 -3.04 -11.56
CA ARG A 38 -11.18 -3.71 -10.82
C ARG A 38 -11.11 -3.28 -9.37
N LEU A 39 -10.78 -4.23 -8.49
CA LEU A 39 -10.50 -4.00 -7.08
C LEU A 39 -9.07 -4.43 -6.76
N TYR A 40 -8.32 -3.54 -6.13
CA TYR A 40 -6.96 -3.79 -5.68
C TYR A 40 -6.82 -3.56 -4.17
N TYR A 41 -5.96 -4.34 -3.53
CA TYR A 41 -5.47 -4.07 -2.18
C TYR A 41 -4.07 -3.47 -2.25
N VAL A 42 -3.86 -2.38 -1.52
CA VAL A 42 -2.51 -1.84 -1.26
C VAL A 42 -1.82 -2.75 -0.27
N VAL A 43 -0.60 -3.19 -0.60
CA VAL A 43 0.18 -4.10 0.22
C VAL A 43 1.60 -3.59 0.43
N PHE A 44 2.23 -4.07 1.50
CA PHE A 44 3.65 -3.87 1.76
C PHE A 44 4.34 -5.22 1.59
N PRO A 45 5.16 -5.40 0.54
CA PRO A 45 5.94 -6.61 0.36
C PRO A 45 6.96 -6.78 1.50
N LYS A 46 7.30 -8.02 1.83
CA LYS A 46 8.28 -8.33 2.88
C LYS A 46 9.63 -7.66 2.60
N SER A 47 10.06 -7.62 1.33
CA SER A 47 11.31 -6.98 0.95
C SER A 47 11.39 -5.49 1.30
N ILE A 48 10.28 -4.77 1.34
CA ILE A 48 10.28 -3.34 1.71
C ILE A 48 10.66 -3.15 3.18
N PHE A 49 10.18 -4.04 4.07
CA PHE A 49 10.54 -3.99 5.48
C PHE A 49 12.02 -4.33 5.69
N SER A 50 12.53 -5.35 5.01
CA SER A 50 13.96 -5.70 5.06
C SER A 50 14.84 -4.56 4.57
N ARG A 51 14.48 -3.89 3.45
CA ARG A 51 15.24 -2.74 2.93
C ARG A 51 15.21 -1.53 3.87
N LEU A 52 14.08 -1.26 4.51
CA LEU A 52 13.98 -0.18 5.51
C LEU A 52 14.83 -0.50 6.75
N ARG A 53 14.80 -1.74 7.21
CA ARG A 53 15.63 -2.24 8.31
C ARG A 53 17.12 -2.08 7.99
N GLU A 54 17.55 -2.53 6.82
CA GLU A 54 18.93 -2.37 6.35
C GLU A 54 19.36 -0.90 6.28
N ALA A 55 18.48 -0.03 5.79
CA ALA A 55 18.75 1.41 5.74
C ALA A 55 18.92 2.02 7.14
N LEU A 56 18.06 1.66 8.10
CA LEU A 56 18.20 2.12 9.49
C LEU A 56 19.56 1.70 10.09
N ILE A 57 19.92 0.42 9.95
CA ILE A 57 21.21 -0.11 10.45
C ILE A 57 22.39 0.61 9.79
N ALA A 58 22.35 0.80 8.46
CA ALA A 58 23.42 1.46 7.72
C ALA A 58 23.65 2.92 8.16
N HIS A 59 22.62 3.56 8.74
CA HIS A 59 22.68 4.91 9.26
C HIS A 59 22.86 4.99 10.78
N GLY A 60 23.08 3.86 11.46
CA GLY A 60 23.28 3.81 12.92
C GLY A 60 22.00 4.03 13.74
N GLU A 61 20.84 3.86 13.12
CA GLU A 61 19.53 3.99 13.75
C GLU A 61 19.04 2.68 14.36
N ASP A 62 18.14 2.78 15.34
CA ASP A 62 17.49 1.61 15.94
C ASP A 62 16.45 0.97 14.99
N ALA A 63 16.70 -0.29 14.65
CA ALA A 63 15.88 -1.11 13.77
C ALA A 63 15.14 -2.25 14.51
N SER A 64 15.16 -2.28 15.85
CA SER A 64 14.57 -3.36 16.67
C SER A 64 13.07 -3.56 16.44
N ASP A 65 12.34 -2.50 16.11
CA ASP A 65 10.93 -2.59 15.71
C ASP A 65 10.74 -3.42 14.43
N PHE A 66 11.71 -3.39 13.52
CA PHE A 66 11.69 -4.12 12.25
C PHE A 66 12.18 -5.56 12.36
N ASP A 67 13.03 -5.87 13.34
CA ASP A 67 13.38 -7.26 13.68
C ASP A 67 12.10 -8.07 14.00
N ARG A 68 11.21 -7.49 14.81
CA ARG A 68 9.92 -8.11 15.15
C ARG A 68 8.98 -8.27 13.96
N PHE A 69 9.05 -7.37 12.98
CA PHE A 69 8.24 -7.48 11.77
C PHE A 69 8.70 -8.66 10.90
N GLU A 70 10.01 -8.87 10.74
CA GLU A 70 10.53 -10.03 10.03
C GLU A 70 10.18 -11.34 10.75
N GLU A 71 10.36 -11.40 12.07
CA GLU A 71 10.05 -12.59 12.88
C GLU A 71 8.57 -12.97 12.88
N SER A 72 7.68 -11.97 12.84
CA SER A 72 6.21 -12.20 12.80
C SER A 72 5.70 -12.64 11.42
N GLY A 73 6.55 -12.62 10.39
CA GLY A 73 6.16 -12.90 9.01
C GLY A 73 5.20 -11.84 8.44
N LEU A 74 5.15 -10.65 9.03
CA LEU A 74 4.30 -9.55 8.60
C LEU A 74 4.77 -9.02 7.23
N GLY A 75 3.82 -8.70 6.36
CA GLY A 75 4.10 -8.29 4.99
C GLY A 75 3.54 -9.29 3.98
N TRP A 76 3.34 -8.81 2.76
CA TRP A 76 2.84 -9.61 1.66
C TRP A 76 4.01 -10.36 1.00
N ASP A 77 3.76 -11.59 0.54
CA ASP A 77 4.78 -12.31 -0.23
C ASP A 77 5.04 -11.57 -1.55
N ASP A 78 6.29 -11.22 -1.81
CA ASP A 78 6.69 -10.42 -2.97
C ASP A 78 6.24 -11.04 -4.31
N ASP A 79 6.23 -12.37 -4.41
CA ASP A 79 5.80 -13.13 -5.59
C ASP A 79 4.28 -13.13 -5.83
N LYS A 80 3.50 -12.66 -4.85
CA LYS A 80 2.03 -12.53 -4.92
C LYS A 80 1.58 -11.10 -5.20
N VAL A 81 2.49 -10.20 -5.52
CA VAL A 81 2.16 -8.83 -5.95
C VAL A 81 1.76 -8.88 -7.43
N HIS A 82 0.59 -8.29 -7.76
CA HIS A 82 0.06 -8.30 -9.12
C HIS A 82 0.36 -7.01 -9.89
N ALA A 83 0.59 -5.89 -9.20
CA ALA A 83 1.01 -4.65 -9.83
C ALA A 83 2.05 -3.90 -8.98
N THR A 84 3.05 -3.34 -9.64
CA THR A 84 4.03 -2.44 -9.04
C THR A 84 4.10 -1.14 -9.82
N ILE A 85 3.61 -0.06 -9.21
CA ILE A 85 3.50 1.25 -9.86
C ILE A 85 4.74 2.08 -9.54
N ASP A 86 5.38 2.60 -10.60
CA ASP A 86 6.43 3.60 -10.47
C ASP A 86 5.84 4.95 -10.12
N VAL A 87 6.14 5.46 -8.93
CA VAL A 87 5.74 6.81 -8.52
C VAL A 87 6.94 7.73 -8.33
N THR A 88 8.13 7.36 -8.81
CA THR A 88 9.33 8.23 -8.75
C THR A 88 9.06 9.61 -9.35
N GLY A 89 8.28 9.70 -10.43
CA GLY A 89 7.94 10.97 -11.07
C GLY A 89 7.12 11.94 -10.20
N VAL A 90 6.51 11.47 -9.11
CA VAL A 90 5.68 12.26 -8.17
C VAL A 90 6.09 12.06 -6.71
N ILE A 91 7.32 11.57 -6.48
CA ILE A 91 7.80 11.21 -5.14
C ILE A 91 7.93 12.44 -4.23
N ASP A 92 8.23 13.61 -4.79
CA ASP A 92 8.34 14.86 -4.05
C ASP A 92 6.97 15.34 -3.53
N GLU A 93 5.91 15.17 -4.32
CA GLU A 93 4.54 15.46 -3.91
C GLU A 93 4.10 14.51 -2.79
N LYS A 94 4.39 13.22 -2.92
CA LYS A 94 4.13 12.22 -1.87
C LYS A 94 4.87 12.58 -0.58
N TRP A 95 6.15 12.96 -0.69
CA TRP A 95 6.96 13.38 0.46
C TRP A 95 6.38 14.61 1.17
N LYS A 96 5.97 15.63 0.40
CA LYS A 96 5.32 16.84 0.94
C LYS A 96 3.99 16.51 1.63
N ALA A 97 3.19 15.62 1.04
CA ALA A 97 1.92 15.18 1.61
C ALA A 97 2.13 14.47 2.96
N LEU A 98 3.06 13.51 3.04
CA LEU A 98 3.40 12.81 4.29
C LEU A 98 3.85 13.79 5.38
N ASN A 99 4.73 14.72 5.04
CA ASN A 99 5.26 15.71 5.99
C ASN A 99 4.24 16.78 6.42
N SER A 100 3.08 16.86 5.76
CA SER A 100 1.96 17.68 6.23
C SER A 100 1.29 17.07 7.47
N HIS A 101 1.39 15.75 7.67
CA HIS A 101 0.86 15.03 8.83
C HIS A 101 1.87 14.98 9.99
N LYS A 102 2.39 16.13 10.42
CA LYS A 102 3.50 16.24 11.40
C LYS A 102 3.29 15.47 12.72
N THR A 103 2.06 15.32 13.18
CA THR A 103 1.75 14.59 14.43
C THR A 103 1.83 13.08 14.26
N GLN A 104 1.78 12.57 13.02
CA GLN A 104 1.80 11.14 12.69
C GLN A 104 3.12 10.73 12.02
N PHE A 105 3.66 11.61 11.16
CA PHE A 105 4.88 11.43 10.40
C PHE A 105 5.93 12.47 10.81
N GLY A 106 6.08 12.66 12.12
CA GLY A 106 7.04 13.58 12.73
C GLY A 106 8.47 13.03 12.77
N ALA A 107 9.35 13.68 13.53
CA ALA A 107 10.77 13.32 13.62
C ALA A 107 11.02 11.87 14.06
N ASP A 108 10.14 11.31 14.90
CA ASP A 108 10.27 9.95 15.42
C ASP A 108 9.80 8.86 14.43
N SER A 109 9.26 9.25 13.27
CA SER A 109 8.90 8.29 12.21
C SER A 109 10.15 7.56 11.72
N PRO A 110 10.15 6.22 11.59
CA PRO A 110 11.28 5.47 11.03
C PRO A 110 11.78 5.99 9.69
N PHE A 111 10.86 6.50 8.87
CA PHE A 111 11.14 7.08 7.56
C PHE A 111 11.78 8.48 7.62
N ASN A 112 11.72 9.17 8.76
CA ASN A 112 12.40 10.45 8.98
C ASN A 112 13.74 10.31 9.71
N ARG A 113 14.07 9.10 10.19
CA ARG A 113 15.34 8.77 10.85
C ARG A 113 16.48 8.44 9.87
N ILE A 114 16.16 8.20 8.59
CA ILE A 114 17.15 7.99 7.53
C ILE A 114 17.15 9.19 6.56
N PRO A 115 18.21 9.38 5.74
CA PRO A 115 18.25 10.47 4.77
C PRO A 115 17.04 10.48 3.85
N VAL A 116 16.50 11.68 3.59
CA VAL A 116 15.29 11.88 2.77
C VAL A 116 15.36 11.14 1.44
N GLU A 117 16.51 11.15 0.76
CA GLU A 117 16.68 10.46 -0.52
C GLU A 117 16.60 8.94 -0.39
N ALA A 118 17.08 8.36 0.72
CA ALA A 118 16.92 6.93 1.00
C ALA A 118 15.44 6.58 1.24
N THR A 119 14.73 7.40 2.00
CA THR A 119 13.29 7.24 2.23
C THR A 119 12.49 7.34 0.94
N LYS A 120 12.75 8.36 0.12
CA LYS A 120 12.10 8.53 -1.18
C LYS A 120 12.35 7.33 -2.10
N ALA A 121 13.55 6.78 -2.11
CA ALA A 121 13.87 5.57 -2.88
C ALA A 121 13.08 4.34 -2.40
N LEU A 122 12.84 4.19 -1.09
CA LEU A 122 11.99 3.13 -0.53
C LEU A 122 10.51 3.32 -0.89
N MET A 123 10.03 4.58 -0.99
CA MET A 123 8.63 4.92 -1.21
C MET A 123 8.25 5.19 -2.68
N SER A 124 9.21 5.04 -3.60
CA SER A 124 9.06 5.29 -5.04
C SER A 124 8.29 4.21 -5.80
N ARG A 125 7.97 3.08 -5.15
CA ARG A 125 7.16 2.01 -5.73
C ARG A 125 5.97 1.73 -4.84
N GLU A 126 4.81 1.52 -5.45
CA GLU A 126 3.59 1.13 -4.75
C GLU A 126 3.13 -0.24 -5.25
N HIS A 127 2.78 -1.11 -4.31
CA HIS A 127 2.50 -2.52 -4.60
C HIS A 127 1.03 -2.83 -4.36
N LEU A 128 0.42 -3.48 -5.34
CA LEU A 128 -1.00 -3.77 -5.35
C LEU A 128 -1.24 -5.25 -5.66
N VAL A 129 -2.29 -5.78 -5.05
CA VAL A 129 -2.80 -7.12 -5.31
C VAL A 129 -4.18 -6.97 -5.88
N GLN A 130 -4.38 -7.39 -7.13
CA GLN A 130 -5.73 -7.46 -7.70
C GLN A 130 -6.54 -8.53 -6.98
N VAL A 131 -7.75 -8.16 -6.58
CA VAL A 131 -8.73 -9.02 -5.87
C VAL A 131 -9.95 -9.27 -6.74
N HIS A 132 -10.29 -8.34 -7.64
CA HIS A 132 -11.35 -8.51 -8.60
C HIS A 132 -11.00 -7.84 -9.94
N PRO A 133 -11.30 -8.48 -11.09
CA PRO A 133 -11.58 -9.92 -11.22
C PRO A 133 -10.38 -10.76 -10.77
N GLU A 134 -10.51 -12.09 -10.76
CA GLU A 134 -9.35 -12.97 -10.51
C GLU A 134 -8.24 -12.62 -11.52
N PRO A 135 -7.01 -12.31 -11.06
CA PRO A 135 -5.93 -11.93 -11.95
C PRO A 135 -5.44 -13.12 -12.79
N PRO A 136 -4.92 -12.89 -14.02
CA PRO A 136 -4.22 -13.92 -14.76
C PRO A 136 -3.01 -14.45 -13.98
N ASN A 137 -2.71 -15.74 -14.14
CA ASN A 137 -1.55 -16.35 -13.49
C ASN A 137 -0.24 -15.67 -13.93
N GLY A 138 0.59 -15.29 -12.96
CA GLY A 138 1.90 -14.66 -13.20
C GLY A 138 1.84 -13.22 -13.68
N VAL A 139 0.70 -12.54 -13.53
CA VAL A 139 0.58 -11.14 -13.95
C VAL A 139 1.44 -10.20 -13.11
N ALA A 140 2.01 -9.19 -13.77
CA ALA A 140 2.83 -8.15 -13.15
C ALA A 140 2.60 -6.81 -13.85
N TYR A 141 1.51 -6.13 -13.51
CA TYR A 141 1.14 -4.86 -14.11
C TYR A 141 2.07 -3.73 -13.68
N THR A 142 2.35 -2.82 -14.61
CA THR A 142 3.03 -1.53 -14.31
C THR A 142 2.06 -0.35 -14.29
N ASP A 143 0.82 -0.57 -14.70
CA ASP A 143 -0.28 0.39 -14.68
C ASP A 143 -1.56 -0.33 -14.22
N VAL A 144 -2.31 0.28 -13.31
CA VAL A 144 -3.60 -0.27 -12.83
C VAL A 144 -4.67 -0.30 -13.93
N PHE A 145 -4.50 0.49 -14.99
CA PHE A 145 -5.38 0.53 -16.15
C PHE A 145 -4.98 -0.43 -17.28
N GLU A 146 -3.89 -1.17 -17.13
CA GLU A 146 -3.39 -2.06 -18.18
C GLU A 146 -4.46 -3.10 -18.58
N GLY A 147 -4.89 -3.08 -19.86
CA GLY A 147 -5.91 -3.99 -20.38
C GLY A 147 -7.36 -3.61 -20.04
N LEU A 148 -7.62 -2.35 -19.66
CA LEU A 148 -8.95 -1.74 -19.63
C LEU A 148 -9.22 -0.92 -20.89
#